data_AF-A0A2D4NRB9-F1
#
_entry.id   AF-A0A2D4NRB9-F1
#
_cell.length_a   1.000
_cell.length_b   1.000
_cell.length_c   1.000
_cell.angle_alpha   90.00
_cell.angle_beta   90.00
_cell.angle_gamma   90.00
#
_symmetry.space_group_name_H-M   'P 1'
#
loop_
_entity.id
_entity.type
_entity.pdbx_description
1 polymer ?
#
loop_
_entity_poly.entity_id
_entity_poly.type
_entity_poly.pdbx_seq_one_letter_code
_entity_poly.pdbx_strand_id
1 'polypeptide(L)'
;GHLSPLEVFAKLRSVFKVLHQHLLDTPLGPCEGEEGEETDPRPVLAEVLGNVVWKKMSDCLICDCLVHSIPSNSSQLAQYKEVIKATEDFEKALKDMKFLPEDSMDLLTYARNVNCHFANKKCQDVIVAARNLMTSEIHNTVKVTPDSLLTLPSLPASGAGDQSKLPKEPELLCKQVANLENKTRLSRQTFSFPTCRISNSVQRLMALAYQTLQEASASTDQCCIQLFYLVRNIFHLFCDVVPMYHKEHLQKLPQLAAIHHNNCMYIAHHLLTLGHQFRSQLSDGTATFVDLVPGFRKLGTKCFLAQMRVQKEELLERLFTSRNFSNLDDEDNYFVANRAVRQVLHQLKRLGKIWQDVLPVNIYCRAMGTLLNTALVEIISRVIALEDISAENADRLHALCKTVVDEG
;
A
#
# COMPACT_ATOMS: atom_id res chain seq x y z
N GLY A 1 -2.98 28.00 29.76
CA GLY A 1 -2.83 26.54 29.55
C GLY A 1 -4.14 25.90 29.91
N HIS A 2 -4.73 25.12 29.01
CA HIS A 2 -5.97 24.39 29.31
C HIS A 2 -5.67 23.30 30.35
N LEU A 3 -6.56 23.12 31.32
CA LEU A 3 -6.43 22.11 32.37
C LEU A 3 -6.59 20.71 31.76
N SER A 4 -5.87 19.73 32.30
CA SER A 4 -6.01 18.34 31.82
C SER A 4 -7.40 17.80 32.17
N PRO A 5 -8.02 16.95 31.31
CA PRO A 5 -9.33 16.36 31.60
C PRO A 5 -9.37 15.61 32.93
N LEU A 6 -8.27 14.94 33.29
CA LEU A 6 -8.08 14.23 34.55
C LEU A 6 -8.24 15.16 35.77
N GLU A 7 -7.62 16.34 35.73
CA GLU A 7 -7.72 17.33 36.81
C GLU A 7 -9.12 17.94 36.91
N VAL A 8 -9.74 18.22 35.77
CA VAL A 8 -11.10 18.78 35.71
C VAL A 8 -12.10 17.78 36.30
N PHE A 9 -12.04 16.51 35.89
CA PHE A 9 -12.90 15.46 36.42
C PHE A 9 -12.66 15.20 37.91
N ALA A 10 -11.41 15.20 38.38
CA ALA A 10 -11.10 15.04 39.80
C ALA A 10 -11.67 16.17 40.68
N LYS A 11 -11.54 17.42 40.23
CA LYS A 11 -12.08 18.59 40.93
C LYS A 11 -13.61 18.58 40.96
N LEU A 12 -14.25 18.35 39.80
CA LEU A 12 -15.71 18.27 39.73
C LEU A 12 -16.25 17.12 40.58
N ARG A 13 -15.64 15.94 40.50
CA ARG A 13 -16.03 14.79 41.33
C ARG A 13 -15.96 15.11 42.82
N SER A 14 -14.94 15.86 43.25
CA SER A 14 -14.82 16.29 44.66
C SER A 14 -15.96 17.21 45.07
N VAL A 15 -16.32 18.19 44.21
CA VAL A 15 -17.45 19.11 44.45
C VAL A 15 -18.77 18.33 44.53
N PHE A 16 -19.07 17.47 43.56
CA PHE A 16 -20.29 16.67 43.55
C PHE A 16 -20.39 15.74 44.76
N LYS A 17 -19.27 15.15 45.19
CA LYS A 17 -19.23 14.30 46.38
C LYS A 17 -19.58 15.07 47.65
N VAL A 18 -19.03 16.29 47.83
CA VAL A 18 -19.35 17.15 48.97
C VAL A 18 -20.82 17.58 48.94
N LEU A 19 -21.32 17.99 47.76
CA LEU A 19 -22.72 18.38 47.61
C LEU A 19 -23.69 17.22 47.87
N HIS A 20 -23.36 16.01 47.39
CA HIS A 20 -24.15 14.81 47.65
C HIS A 20 -24.19 14.49 49.16
N GLN A 21 -23.03 14.41 49.81
CA GLN A 21 -22.92 14.04 51.22
C GLN A 21 -23.59 15.03 52.18
N HIS A 22 -23.63 16.32 51.86
CA HIS A 22 -24.08 17.35 52.80
C HIS A 22 -25.42 18.00 52.46
N LEU A 23 -25.89 17.92 51.21
CA LEU A 23 -27.05 18.69 50.75
C LEU A 23 -28.03 17.88 49.90
N LEU A 24 -27.53 17.02 49.01
CA LEU A 24 -28.32 16.50 47.90
C LEU A 24 -28.74 15.03 48.05
N ASP A 25 -28.24 14.29 49.05
CA ASP A 25 -28.72 12.95 49.42
C ASP A 25 -29.96 13.01 50.34
N THR A 26 -30.92 13.86 49.98
CA THR A 26 -32.20 14.00 50.70
C THR A 26 -33.35 13.49 49.83
N PRO A 27 -34.12 12.49 50.32
CA PRO A 27 -35.33 12.05 49.63
C PRO A 27 -36.32 13.20 49.55
N LEU A 28 -36.87 13.48 48.37
CA LEU A 28 -37.90 14.50 48.21
C LEU A 28 -39.19 14.04 48.92
N GLY A 29 -39.79 14.96 49.69
CA GLY A 29 -41.11 14.76 50.27
C GLY A 29 -42.20 14.72 49.19
N PRO A 30 -43.36 14.11 49.47
CA PRO A 30 -44.45 14.05 48.50
C PRO A 30 -44.85 15.46 48.08
N CYS A 31 -44.92 15.70 46.77
CA CYS A 31 -45.71 16.82 46.25
C CYS A 31 -47.17 16.53 46.59
N GLU A 32 -47.87 17.49 47.19
CA GLU A 32 -49.30 17.38 47.45
C GLU A 32 -50.04 17.12 46.13
N GLY A 33 -50.48 15.87 45.90
CA GLY A 33 -51.33 15.53 44.74
C GLY A 33 -51.22 14.12 44.14
N GLU A 34 -50.22 13.30 44.47
CA GLU A 34 -50.09 11.95 43.86
C GLU A 34 -50.47 10.83 44.82
N GLU A 35 -51.74 10.42 44.77
CA GLU A 35 -52.21 9.12 45.27
C GLU A 35 -51.85 8.05 44.21
N GLY A 36 -50.70 7.39 44.37
CA GLY A 36 -50.21 6.35 43.47
C GLY A 36 -49.31 5.33 44.18
N GLU A 37 -49.40 4.06 43.76
CA GLU A 37 -48.89 2.85 44.41
C GLU A 37 -47.39 2.88 44.83
N GLU A 38 -47.11 2.35 46.03
CA GLU A 38 -45.81 2.31 46.74
C GLU A 38 -44.74 1.39 46.09
N THR A 39 -44.43 1.51 44.79
CA THR A 39 -43.40 0.63 44.18
C THR A 39 -42.28 1.28 43.38
N ASP A 40 -42.23 2.61 43.22
CA ASP A 40 -41.07 3.29 42.62
C ASP A 40 -40.20 3.98 43.69
N PRO A 41 -38.85 3.79 43.69
CA PRO A 41 -37.96 4.47 44.63
C PRO A 41 -38.01 5.98 44.40
N ARG A 42 -38.36 6.74 45.44
CA ARG A 42 -38.56 8.20 45.37
C ARG A 42 -37.29 8.90 44.84
N PRO A 43 -37.44 9.88 43.93
CA PRO A 43 -36.31 10.61 43.38
C PRO A 43 -35.64 11.45 44.48
N VAL A 44 -34.30 11.49 44.43
CA VAL A 44 -33.48 12.24 45.38
C VAL A 44 -33.22 13.63 44.79
N LEU A 45 -33.01 14.66 45.61
CA LEU A 45 -32.74 16.02 45.13
C LEU A 45 -31.57 16.09 44.12
N ALA A 46 -30.58 15.21 44.26
CA ALA A 46 -29.48 15.01 43.31
C ALA A 46 -29.96 14.70 41.87
N GLU A 47 -31.02 13.91 41.71
CA GLU A 47 -31.56 13.48 40.42
C GLU A 47 -32.26 14.63 39.68
N VAL A 48 -33.04 15.43 40.41
CA VAL A 48 -33.71 16.61 39.86
C VAL A 48 -32.69 17.66 39.41
N LEU A 49 -31.66 17.91 40.23
CA LEU A 49 -30.59 18.84 39.87
C LEU A 49 -29.78 18.32 38.67
N GLY A 50 -29.50 17.02 38.65
CA GLY A 50 -28.85 16.33 37.54
C GLY A 50 -29.56 16.57 36.21
N ASN A 51 -30.87 16.32 36.16
CA ASN A 51 -31.68 16.48 34.94
C ASN A 51 -31.69 17.91 34.39
N VAL A 52 -31.61 18.93 35.25
CA VAL A 52 -31.62 20.34 34.83
C VAL A 52 -30.24 20.82 34.37
N VAL A 53 -29.17 20.41 35.05
CA VAL A 53 -27.83 20.96 34.86
C VAL A 53 -27.00 20.13 33.88
N TRP A 54 -27.25 18.82 33.79
CA TRP A 54 -26.37 17.88 33.09
C TRP A 54 -26.13 18.26 31.64
N LYS A 55 -27.19 18.55 30.86
CA LYS A 55 -27.06 18.86 29.43
C LYS A 55 -26.14 20.05 29.15
N LYS A 56 -26.26 21.13 29.94
CA LYS A 56 -25.37 22.31 29.80
C LYS A 56 -23.96 21.98 30.27
N MET A 57 -23.83 21.17 31.31
CA MET A 57 -22.52 20.81 31.85
C MET A 57 -21.76 19.86 30.92
N SER A 58 -22.44 18.90 30.30
CA SER A 58 -21.85 17.98 29.33
C SER A 58 -21.38 18.73 28.08
N ASP A 59 -22.19 19.65 27.55
CA ASP A 59 -21.81 20.52 26.42
C ASP A 59 -20.56 21.37 26.74
N CYS A 60 -20.50 21.98 27.93
CA CYS A 60 -19.31 22.73 28.38
C CYS A 60 -18.07 21.83 28.55
N LEU A 61 -18.23 20.64 29.14
CA LEU A 61 -17.14 19.69 29.30
C LEU A 61 -16.62 19.17 27.95
N ILE A 62 -17.50 19.02 26.96
CA ILE A 62 -17.11 18.66 25.61
C ILE A 62 -16.30 19.80 24.98
N CYS A 63 -16.88 20.99 24.89
CA CYS A 63 -16.30 22.14 24.18
C CYS A 63 -15.01 22.67 24.81
N ASP A 64 -14.97 22.80 26.13
CA ASP A 64 -13.90 23.52 26.84
C ASP A 64 -12.82 22.60 27.42
N CYS A 65 -13.03 21.27 27.37
CA CYS A 65 -12.10 20.29 27.94
C CYS A 65 -11.79 19.14 26.99
N LEU A 66 -12.78 18.32 26.62
CA LEU A 66 -12.53 17.09 25.84
C LEU A 66 -12.05 17.38 24.40
N VAL A 67 -12.54 18.44 23.73
CA VAL A 67 -12.07 18.84 22.38
C VAL A 67 -10.56 19.10 22.35
N HIS A 68 -10.00 19.70 23.41
CA HIS A 68 -8.57 20.03 23.46
C HIS A 68 -7.68 18.81 23.76
N SER A 69 -8.28 17.69 24.16
CA SER A 69 -7.57 16.44 24.45
C SER A 69 -7.48 15.49 23.24
N ILE A 70 -8.05 15.87 22.09
CA ILE A 70 -8.01 15.06 20.87
C ILE A 70 -6.54 14.87 20.42
N PRO A 71 -6.06 13.62 20.29
CA PRO A 71 -4.69 13.35 19.91
C PRO A 71 -4.43 13.79 18.47
N SER A 72 -3.27 14.40 18.22
CA SER A 72 -2.84 14.77 16.86
C SER A 72 -2.03 13.67 16.18
N ASN A 73 -1.39 12.80 16.99
CA ASN A 73 -0.46 11.76 16.53
C ASN A 73 -0.74 10.41 17.22
N SER A 74 -0.36 9.30 16.58
CA SER A 74 -0.57 7.93 17.11
C SER A 74 0.09 7.70 18.48
N SER A 75 1.22 8.37 18.77
CA SER A 75 1.88 8.32 20.08
C SER A 75 1.06 8.91 21.24
N GLN A 76 0.13 9.83 20.94
CA GLN A 76 -0.75 10.45 21.94
C GLN A 76 -2.04 9.64 22.16
N LEU A 77 -2.29 8.63 21.32
CA LEU A 77 -3.47 7.76 21.45
C LEU A 77 -3.44 6.96 22.77
N ALA A 78 -2.25 6.56 23.23
CA ALA A 78 -2.08 5.88 24.52
C ALA A 78 -2.51 6.77 25.70
N GLN A 79 -2.13 8.04 25.67
CA GLN A 79 -2.55 9.03 26.68
C GLN A 79 -4.06 9.31 26.59
N TYR A 80 -4.62 9.30 25.37
CA TYR A 80 -6.05 9.48 25.18
C TYR A 80 -6.89 8.30 25.74
N LYS A 81 -6.35 7.08 25.74
CA LYS A 81 -7.01 5.94 26.44
C LYS A 81 -7.20 6.21 27.93
N GLU A 82 -6.25 6.91 28.56
CA GLU A 82 -6.39 7.32 29.96
C GLU A 82 -7.51 8.35 30.14
N VAL A 83 -7.67 9.27 29.17
CA VAL A 83 -8.78 10.24 29.15
C VAL A 83 -10.13 9.53 29.04
N ILE A 84 -10.25 8.54 28.15
CA ILE A 84 -11.49 7.74 28.00
C ILE A 84 -11.83 7.03 29.32
N LYS A 85 -10.83 6.39 29.95
CA LYS A 85 -11.02 5.71 31.23
C LYS A 85 -11.43 6.69 32.33
N ALA A 86 -10.82 7.87 32.38
CA ALA A 86 -11.19 8.91 33.33
C ALA A 86 -12.61 9.45 33.09
N THR A 87 -13.05 9.56 31.84
CA THR A 87 -14.43 9.91 31.49
C THR A 87 -15.42 8.84 31.94
N GLU A 88 -15.11 7.57 31.73
CA GLU A 88 -15.91 6.43 32.20
C GLU A 88 -16.02 6.39 33.73
N ASP A 89 -14.89 6.56 34.43
CA ASP A 89 -14.85 6.61 35.90
C ASP A 89 -15.63 7.81 36.45
N PHE A 90 -15.62 8.94 35.73
CA PHE A 90 -16.35 10.16 36.11
C PHE A 90 -17.86 9.99 35.92
N GLU A 91 -18.32 9.50 34.76
CA GLU A 91 -19.74 9.21 34.54
C GLU A 91 -20.26 8.17 35.53
N LYS A 92 -19.48 7.11 35.80
CA LYS A 92 -19.83 6.10 36.81
C LYS A 92 -20.00 6.72 38.20
N ALA A 93 -19.07 7.58 38.62
CA ALA A 93 -19.18 8.25 39.92
C ALA A 93 -20.44 9.13 40.03
N LEU A 94 -20.85 9.79 38.94
CA LEU A 94 -22.06 10.61 38.93
C LEU A 94 -23.34 9.76 38.93
N LYS A 95 -23.33 8.59 38.27
CA LYS A 95 -24.41 7.59 38.35
C LYS A 95 -24.54 7.02 39.76
N ASP A 96 -23.42 6.65 40.41
CA ASP A 96 -23.41 6.18 41.79
C ASP A 96 -24.02 7.22 42.77
N MET A 97 -23.86 8.51 42.47
CA MET A 97 -24.44 9.63 43.23
C MET A 97 -25.85 10.05 42.77
N LYS A 98 -26.49 9.30 41.86
CA LYS A 98 -27.81 9.56 41.27
C LYS A 98 -27.97 10.92 40.56
N PHE A 99 -26.88 11.55 40.13
CA PHE A 99 -26.94 12.78 39.30
C PHE A 99 -27.24 12.48 37.84
N LEU A 100 -27.09 11.23 37.43
CA LEU A 100 -27.25 10.78 36.06
C LEU A 100 -28.19 9.59 36.00
N PRO A 101 -29.14 9.57 35.04
CA PRO A 101 -29.88 8.35 34.74
C PRO A 101 -28.92 7.28 34.23
N GLU A 102 -29.23 6.01 34.51
CA GLU A 102 -28.35 4.88 34.16
C GLU A 102 -28.00 4.81 32.66
N ASP A 103 -28.92 5.29 31.81
CA ASP A 103 -28.78 5.28 30.35
C ASP A 103 -27.91 6.42 29.78
N SER A 104 -27.58 7.44 30.58
CA SER A 104 -26.78 8.57 30.07
C SER A 104 -25.32 8.17 29.83
N MET A 105 -24.82 8.41 28.62
CA MET A 105 -23.43 8.14 28.21
C MET A 105 -22.88 9.25 27.33
N ASP A 106 -23.30 10.50 27.52
CA ASP A 106 -23.02 11.59 26.57
C ASP A 106 -21.51 11.88 26.41
N LEU A 107 -20.77 11.94 27.53
CA LEU A 107 -19.33 12.23 27.52
C LEU A 107 -18.54 11.01 27.03
N LEU A 108 -18.91 9.81 27.48
CA LEU A 108 -18.26 8.58 27.06
C LEU A 108 -18.49 8.29 25.57
N THR A 109 -19.69 8.60 25.06
CA THR A 109 -20.02 8.49 23.63
C THR A 109 -19.17 9.47 22.81
N TYR A 110 -19.04 10.72 23.27
CA TYR A 110 -18.16 11.70 22.63
C TYR A 110 -16.70 11.24 22.64
N ALA A 111 -16.16 10.86 23.81
CA ALA A 111 -14.77 10.43 23.96
C ALA A 111 -14.45 9.16 23.13
N ARG A 112 -15.41 8.25 22.98
CA ARG A 112 -15.26 7.08 22.10
C ARG A 112 -15.32 7.47 20.61
N ASN A 113 -16.15 8.44 20.23
CA ASN A 113 -16.24 8.94 18.86
C ASN A 113 -15.03 9.79 18.43
N VAL A 114 -14.26 10.36 19.37
CA VAL A 114 -13.00 11.04 19.04
C VAL A 114 -11.99 10.10 18.40
N ASN A 115 -11.92 8.83 18.80
CA ASN A 115 -11.08 7.83 18.13
C ASN A 115 -11.48 7.65 16.66
N CYS A 116 -12.78 7.68 16.37
CA CYS A 116 -13.29 7.64 14.99
C CYS A 116 -12.87 8.89 14.21
N HIS A 117 -12.94 10.09 14.80
CA HIS A 117 -12.50 11.33 14.15
C HIS A 117 -10.98 11.34 13.89
N PHE A 118 -10.18 10.89 14.85
CA PHE A 118 -8.73 10.74 14.70
C PHE A 118 -8.39 9.74 13.59
N ALA A 119 -8.99 8.55 13.62
CA ALA A 119 -8.79 7.52 12.60
C ALA A 119 -9.21 8.02 11.21
N ASN A 120 -10.34 8.74 11.10
CA ASN A 120 -10.80 9.33 9.85
C ASN A 120 -9.83 10.39 9.30
N LYS A 121 -9.35 11.31 10.15
CA LYS A 121 -8.35 12.31 9.74
C LYS A 121 -7.06 11.65 9.27
N LYS A 122 -6.59 10.64 10.00
CA LYS A 122 -5.40 9.87 9.62
C LYS A 122 -5.59 9.14 8.29
N CYS A 123 -6.74 8.51 8.07
CA CYS A 123 -7.10 7.90 6.79
C CYS A 123 -7.03 8.91 5.65
N GLN A 124 -7.55 10.12 5.87
CA GLN A 124 -7.50 11.20 4.89
C GLN A 124 -6.05 11.61 4.57
N ASP A 125 -5.22 11.84 5.59
CA ASP A 125 -3.82 12.24 5.41
C ASP A 125 -3.02 11.18 4.65
N VAL A 126 -3.22 9.90 4.99
CA VAL A 126 -2.56 8.77 4.31
C VAL A 126 -3.03 8.64 2.86
N ILE A 127 -4.33 8.80 2.57
CA ILE A 127 -4.84 8.77 1.18
C ILE A 127 -4.26 9.93 0.36
N VAL A 128 -4.18 11.13 0.93
CA VAL A 128 -3.60 12.30 0.24
C VAL A 128 -2.12 12.05 -0.05
N ALA A 129 -1.36 11.56 0.93
CA ALA A 129 0.04 11.19 0.73
C ALA A 129 0.20 10.12 -0.36
N ALA A 130 -0.65 9.09 -0.35
CA ALA A 130 -0.65 8.02 -1.35
C ALA A 130 -0.95 8.56 -2.75
N ARG A 131 -1.94 9.45 -2.91
CA ARG A 131 -2.26 10.10 -4.20
C ARG A 131 -1.10 10.91 -4.74
N ASN A 132 -0.45 11.70 -3.88
CA ASN A 132 0.72 12.50 -4.29
C ASN A 132 1.87 11.61 -4.78
N LEU A 133 2.07 10.45 -4.17
CA LEU A 133 3.05 9.47 -4.64
C LEU A 133 2.64 8.85 -5.99
N MET A 134 1.35 8.55 -6.19
CA MET A 134 0.84 7.98 -7.45
C MET A 134 0.95 8.96 -8.63
N THR A 135 0.80 10.26 -8.39
CA THR A 135 0.92 11.30 -9.42
C THR A 135 2.33 11.84 -9.58
N SER A 136 3.27 11.45 -8.71
CA SER A 136 4.68 11.79 -8.84
C SER A 136 5.32 11.15 -10.09
N GLU A 137 6.42 11.75 -10.54
CA GLU A 137 7.13 11.29 -11.74
C GLU A 137 7.75 9.89 -11.55
N ILE A 138 7.58 9.03 -12.56
CA ILE A 138 8.01 7.61 -12.50
C ILE A 138 9.50 7.44 -12.82
N HIS A 139 10.15 8.44 -13.41
CA HIS A 139 11.52 8.31 -13.94
C HIS A 139 12.60 8.19 -12.86
N ASN A 140 12.35 8.70 -11.65
CA ASN A 140 13.29 8.54 -10.53
C ASN A 140 13.18 7.12 -9.98
N THR A 141 14.25 6.34 -10.14
CA THR A 141 14.24 4.90 -9.89
C THR A 141 15.29 4.47 -8.86
N VAL A 142 14.98 3.38 -8.17
CA VAL A 142 15.87 2.69 -7.25
C VAL A 142 16.05 1.25 -7.73
N LYS A 143 17.27 0.73 -7.59
CA LYS A 143 17.58 -0.67 -7.89
C LYS A 143 17.24 -1.52 -6.68
N VAL A 144 16.33 -2.48 -6.85
CA VAL A 144 16.00 -3.47 -5.83
C VAL A 144 16.83 -4.71 -6.11
N THR A 145 17.44 -5.27 -5.07
CA THR A 145 18.13 -6.57 -5.10
C THR A 145 17.45 -7.51 -4.11
N PRO A 146 17.64 -8.84 -4.25
CA PRO A 146 17.20 -9.82 -3.26
C PRO A 146 17.60 -9.50 -1.81
N ASP A 147 18.75 -8.83 -1.64
CA ASP A 147 19.30 -8.44 -0.34
C ASP A 147 18.83 -7.04 0.12
N SER A 148 18.23 -6.24 -0.77
CA SER A 148 17.66 -4.92 -0.45
C SER A 148 16.31 -5.09 0.24
N LEU A 149 16.32 -5.65 1.44
CA LEU A 149 15.12 -5.76 2.26
C LEU A 149 14.79 -4.36 2.80
N LEU A 150 13.66 -3.79 2.39
CA LEU A 150 12.82 -3.09 3.37
C LEU A 150 12.68 -4.07 4.52
N THR A 151 13.12 -3.74 5.73
CA THR A 151 13.20 -4.66 6.87
C THR A 151 11.84 -5.31 7.10
N LEU A 152 11.60 -6.45 6.45
CA LEU A 152 10.32 -7.12 6.50
C LEU A 152 10.17 -7.60 7.94
N PRO A 153 9.08 -7.25 8.64
CA PRO A 153 8.79 -7.85 9.93
C PRO A 153 8.85 -9.36 9.79
N SER A 154 9.65 -10.01 10.64
CA SER A 154 9.79 -11.46 10.63
C SER A 154 8.41 -12.08 10.78
N LEU A 155 8.08 -13.03 9.91
CA LEU A 155 6.84 -13.80 10.04
C LEU A 155 6.78 -14.39 11.46
N PRO A 156 5.64 -14.28 12.16
CA PRO A 156 5.50 -14.90 13.47
C PRO A 156 5.78 -16.41 13.35
N ALA A 157 6.69 -16.91 14.19
CA ALA A 157 7.06 -18.32 14.17
C ALA A 157 5.82 -19.18 14.41
N SER A 158 5.56 -20.11 13.49
CA SER A 158 4.46 -21.05 13.62
C SER A 158 4.77 -22.03 14.75
N GLY A 159 4.20 -21.78 15.93
CA GLY A 159 4.04 -22.75 17.02
C GLY A 159 5.33 -23.20 17.73
N ALA A 160 5.68 -22.51 18.81
CA ALA A 160 6.36 -23.13 19.96
C ALA A 160 5.94 -22.36 21.21
N GLY A 161 5.44 -23.10 22.21
CA GLY A 161 4.96 -22.54 23.46
C GLY A 161 6.03 -21.78 24.23
N ASP A 162 5.54 -20.79 24.98
CA ASP A 162 6.05 -20.24 26.23
C ASP A 162 7.55 -20.46 26.53
N GLN A 163 8.37 -19.43 26.30
CA GLN A 163 9.30 -18.91 27.30
C GLN A 163 9.98 -17.60 26.87
N SER A 164 9.98 -16.66 27.81
CA SER A 164 10.62 -15.36 27.82
C SER A 164 12.15 -15.42 27.61
N LYS A 165 12.68 -14.54 26.74
CA LYS A 165 13.80 -13.58 26.95
C LYS A 165 14.49 -13.19 25.62
N LEU A 166 14.51 -11.89 25.31
CA LEU A 166 15.58 -11.23 24.52
C LEU A 166 16.85 -11.21 25.43
N PRO A 167 18.13 -11.15 24.95
CA PRO A 167 18.52 -10.40 23.75
C PRO A 167 19.80 -10.77 22.94
N LYS A 168 19.97 -10.03 21.82
CA LYS A 168 21.21 -9.62 21.09
C LYS A 168 21.57 -10.31 19.76
N GLU A 169 21.70 -9.45 18.75
CA GLU A 169 22.55 -9.48 17.52
C GLU A 169 22.45 -10.63 16.50
N PRO A 170 22.35 -10.34 15.17
CA PRO A 170 22.09 -11.33 14.13
C PRO A 170 23.35 -11.94 13.47
N GLU A 171 24.53 -11.93 14.11
CA GLU A 171 25.76 -12.39 13.45
C GLU A 171 26.13 -13.87 13.74
N LEU A 172 25.57 -14.49 14.78
CA LEU A 172 26.00 -15.82 15.23
C LEU A 172 25.20 -17.00 14.67
N LEU A 173 24.01 -16.78 14.09
CA LEU A 173 23.20 -17.86 13.50
C LEU A 173 23.70 -18.34 12.13
N CYS A 174 24.56 -17.58 11.44
CA CYS A 174 25.05 -17.95 10.10
C CYS A 174 26.05 -19.11 10.09
N LYS A 175 26.73 -19.42 11.21
CA LYS A 175 27.81 -20.43 11.22
C LYS A 175 27.34 -21.86 11.49
N GLN A 176 26.17 -22.07 12.10
CA GLN A 176 25.70 -23.42 12.45
C GLN A 176 24.91 -24.13 11.33
N VAL A 177 24.52 -23.42 10.27
CA VAL A 177 23.76 -24.00 9.13
C VAL A 177 24.68 -24.48 7.99
N ALA A 178 26.00 -24.29 8.10
CA ALA A 178 26.97 -24.65 7.06
C ALA A 178 27.15 -26.17 6.87
N ASN A 179 26.72 -27.01 7.82
CA ASN A 179 27.00 -28.46 7.81
C ASN A 179 25.85 -29.36 7.31
N LEU A 180 24.81 -28.80 6.68
CA LEU A 180 23.72 -29.58 6.05
C LEU A 180 23.41 -29.10 4.62
N GLU A 181 24.44 -28.76 3.84
CA GLU A 181 24.33 -28.49 2.41
C GLU A 181 24.17 -29.80 1.61
N ASN A 182 23.01 -30.44 1.77
CA ASN A 182 22.52 -31.40 0.79
C ASN A 182 22.09 -30.62 -0.46
N LYS A 183 22.58 -31.03 -1.64
CA LYS A 183 22.28 -30.52 -3.01
C LYS A 183 20.80 -30.46 -3.41
N THR A 184 19.88 -30.74 -2.49
CA THR A 184 18.42 -30.82 -2.70
C THR A 184 17.65 -29.71 -1.99
N ARG A 185 18.32 -28.70 -1.40
CA ARG A 185 17.65 -27.54 -0.81
C ARG A 185 17.54 -26.41 -1.82
N LEU A 186 16.33 -25.86 -1.95
CA LEU A 186 16.08 -24.62 -2.67
C LEU A 186 17.00 -23.53 -2.12
N SER A 187 17.63 -22.74 -3.01
CA SER A 187 18.47 -21.61 -2.62
C SER A 187 17.71 -20.67 -1.65
N ARG A 188 18.43 -19.99 -0.75
CA ARG A 188 17.82 -19.00 0.15
C ARG A 188 17.09 -17.88 -0.62
N GLN A 189 17.47 -17.64 -1.88
CA GLN A 189 16.90 -16.63 -2.76
C GLN A 189 15.77 -17.13 -3.66
N THR A 190 15.32 -18.39 -3.55
CA THR A 190 14.34 -18.99 -4.48
C THR A 190 13.04 -18.20 -4.58
N PHE A 191 12.58 -17.62 -3.48
CA PHE A 191 11.37 -16.80 -3.43
C PHE A 191 11.66 -15.30 -3.37
N SER A 192 12.92 -14.88 -3.61
CA SER A 192 13.27 -13.47 -3.61
C SER A 192 12.71 -12.77 -4.85
N PHE A 193 12.39 -11.49 -4.68
CA PHE A 193 12.07 -10.65 -5.83
C PHE A 193 13.33 -10.45 -6.68
N PRO A 194 13.26 -10.66 -8.01
CA PRO A 194 14.43 -10.55 -8.87
C PRO A 194 14.96 -9.12 -8.92
N THR A 195 16.26 -8.97 -9.17
CA THR A 195 16.89 -7.66 -9.32
C THR A 195 16.29 -6.88 -10.48
N CYS A 196 15.79 -5.67 -10.21
CA CYS A 196 15.25 -4.76 -11.22
C CYS A 196 15.18 -3.32 -10.69
N ARG A 197 14.79 -2.36 -11.54
CA ARG A 197 14.48 -0.99 -11.10
C ARG A 197 12.99 -0.76 -10.93
N ILE A 198 12.64 -0.12 -9.82
CA ILE A 198 11.29 0.40 -9.52
C ILE A 198 11.35 1.90 -9.32
N SER A 199 10.21 2.60 -9.40
CA SER A 199 10.16 4.02 -9.09
C SER A 199 10.29 4.28 -7.58
N ASN A 200 10.94 5.38 -7.23
CA ASN A 200 11.06 5.82 -5.83
C ASN A 200 9.67 6.05 -5.20
N SER A 201 8.70 6.54 -5.98
CA SER A 201 7.32 6.71 -5.55
C SER A 201 6.68 5.40 -5.06
N VAL A 202 6.95 4.27 -5.73
CA VAL A 202 6.40 2.97 -5.33
C VAL A 202 7.11 2.40 -4.12
N GLN A 203 8.43 2.60 -4.00
CA GLN A 203 9.15 2.24 -2.78
C GLN A 203 8.58 2.99 -1.56
N ARG A 204 8.34 4.30 -1.69
CA ARG A 204 7.73 5.13 -0.64
C ARG A 204 6.28 4.76 -0.37
N LEU A 205 5.50 4.41 -1.41
CA LEU A 205 4.12 3.95 -1.27
C LEU A 205 4.05 2.65 -0.46
N MET A 206 4.95 1.71 -0.73
CA MET A 206 5.06 0.49 0.06
C MET A 206 5.46 0.79 1.51
N ALA A 207 6.44 1.67 1.74
CA ALA A 207 6.82 2.08 3.09
C ALA A 207 5.63 2.71 3.86
N LEU A 208 4.85 3.56 3.21
CA LEU A 208 3.61 4.14 3.77
C LEU A 208 2.59 3.05 4.15
N ALA A 209 2.39 2.05 3.30
CA ALA A 209 1.50 0.92 3.58
C ALA A 209 1.99 0.10 4.78
N TYR A 210 3.29 -0.21 4.85
CA TYR A 210 3.90 -0.92 5.98
C TYR A 210 3.75 -0.15 7.29
N GLN A 211 4.07 1.15 7.28
CA GLN A 211 3.92 2.00 8.46
C GLN A 211 2.46 2.06 8.91
N THR A 212 1.52 2.19 7.98
CA THR A 212 0.08 2.24 8.30
C THR A 212 -0.40 0.94 8.93
N LEU A 213 0.06 -0.22 8.44
CA LEU A 213 -0.27 -1.52 9.04
C LEU A 213 0.38 -1.73 10.42
N GLN A 214 1.61 -1.24 10.61
CA GLN A 214 2.27 -1.27 11.90
C GLN A 214 1.55 -0.37 12.93
N GLU A 215 1.05 0.80 12.50
CA GLU A 215 0.22 1.65 13.34
C GLU A 215 -1.14 1.00 13.64
N ALA A 216 -1.74 0.32 12.65
CA ALA A 216 -2.99 -0.44 12.82
C ALA A 216 -2.85 -1.51 13.90
N SER A 217 -1.73 -2.21 13.93
CA SER A 217 -1.49 -3.31 14.86
C SER A 217 -1.26 -2.88 16.32
N ALA A 218 -0.94 -1.60 16.54
CA ALA A 218 -0.83 -0.99 17.87
C ALA A 218 -2.10 -0.24 18.33
N SER A 219 -3.13 -0.17 17.48
CA SER A 219 -4.34 0.63 17.69
C SER A 219 -5.49 -0.17 18.31
N THR A 220 -6.63 0.49 18.57
CA THR A 220 -7.88 -0.18 18.99
C THR A 220 -8.49 -1.00 17.84
N ASP A 221 -9.33 -1.99 18.15
CA ASP A 221 -9.93 -2.91 17.16
C ASP A 221 -10.62 -2.17 15.99
N GLN A 222 -11.41 -1.14 16.29
CA GLN A 222 -12.09 -0.34 15.27
C GLN A 222 -11.12 0.41 14.34
N CYS A 223 -10.09 1.04 14.92
CA CYS A 223 -9.08 1.78 14.16
C CYS A 223 -8.19 0.82 13.35
N CYS A 224 -7.87 -0.35 13.92
CA CYS A 224 -7.13 -1.42 13.26
C CYS A 224 -7.84 -1.87 11.97
N ILE A 225 -9.14 -2.16 12.03
CA ILE A 225 -9.95 -2.53 10.87
C ILE A 225 -9.95 -1.40 9.82
N GLN A 226 -10.16 -0.15 10.24
CA GLN A 226 -10.18 1.00 9.33
C GLN A 226 -8.85 1.20 8.61
N LEU A 227 -7.73 1.16 9.34
CA LEU A 227 -6.38 1.32 8.77
C LEU A 227 -5.98 0.14 7.88
N PHE A 228 -6.46 -1.07 8.17
CA PHE A 228 -6.28 -2.22 7.30
C PHE A 228 -6.99 -2.01 5.94
N TYR A 229 -8.27 -1.64 5.96
CA TYR A 229 -9.02 -1.37 4.73
C TYR A 229 -8.52 -0.12 3.99
N LEU A 230 -8.00 0.87 4.72
CA LEU A 230 -7.30 2.01 4.13
C LEU A 230 -6.12 1.56 3.26
N VAL A 231 -5.29 0.65 3.76
CA VAL A 231 -4.14 0.13 3.00
C VAL A 231 -4.60 -0.63 1.77
N ARG A 232 -5.68 -1.41 1.87
CA ARG A 232 -6.32 -2.03 0.69
C ARG A 232 -6.79 -0.97 -0.31
N ASN A 233 -7.43 0.10 0.16
CA ASN A 233 -7.89 1.21 -0.68
C ASN A 233 -6.73 1.94 -1.37
N ILE A 234 -5.56 2.09 -0.73
CA ILE A 234 -4.36 2.64 -1.38
C ILE A 234 -3.98 1.81 -2.61
N PHE A 235 -4.01 0.47 -2.50
CA PHE A 235 -3.65 -0.40 -3.60
C PHE A 235 -4.70 -0.44 -4.71
N HIS A 236 -6.00 -0.38 -4.37
CA HIS A 236 -7.05 -0.18 -5.36
C HIS A 236 -6.87 1.14 -6.11
N LEU A 237 -6.65 2.22 -5.37
CA LEU A 237 -6.45 3.55 -5.94
C LEU A 237 -5.23 3.61 -6.86
N PHE A 238 -4.15 2.90 -6.52
CA PHE A 238 -2.99 2.78 -7.40
C PHE A 238 -3.38 2.20 -8.77
N CYS A 239 -4.22 1.16 -8.78
CA CYS A 239 -4.62 0.47 -10.01
C CYS A 239 -5.47 1.34 -10.93
N ASP A 240 -6.16 2.33 -10.38
CA ASP A 240 -7.01 3.25 -11.15
C ASP A 240 -6.25 4.53 -11.54
N VAL A 241 -5.53 5.14 -10.59
CA VAL A 241 -4.91 6.45 -10.77
C VAL A 241 -3.66 6.39 -11.62
N VAL A 242 -2.73 5.47 -11.35
CA VAL A 242 -1.43 5.44 -12.04
C VAL A 242 -1.58 5.19 -13.54
N PRO A 243 -2.38 4.21 -14.00
CA PRO A 243 -2.55 3.97 -15.43
C PRO A 243 -3.33 5.07 -16.14
N MET A 244 -4.21 5.78 -15.43
CA MET A 244 -4.97 6.89 -15.99
C MET A 244 -4.08 8.14 -16.13
N TYR A 245 -3.39 8.52 -15.06
CA TYR A 245 -2.59 9.74 -15.00
C TYR A 245 -1.35 9.67 -15.90
N HIS A 246 -0.64 8.54 -15.89
CA HIS A 246 0.60 8.36 -16.65
C HIS A 246 0.38 7.74 -18.03
N LYS A 247 -0.86 7.61 -18.49
CA LYS A 247 -1.23 6.87 -19.71
C LYS A 247 -0.36 7.22 -20.92
N GLU A 248 -0.21 8.51 -21.23
CA GLU A 248 0.56 8.95 -22.38
C GLU A 248 2.04 8.60 -22.27
N HIS A 249 2.64 8.86 -21.11
CA HIS A 249 4.04 8.57 -20.85
C HIS A 249 4.32 7.07 -20.93
N LEU A 250 3.43 6.25 -20.39
CA LEU A 250 3.53 4.79 -20.45
C LEU A 250 3.39 4.23 -21.88
N GLN A 251 2.64 4.91 -22.75
CA GLN A 251 2.49 4.52 -24.16
C GLN A 251 3.65 5.00 -25.05
N LYS A 252 4.21 6.19 -24.75
CA LYS A 252 5.23 6.83 -25.59
C LYS A 252 6.66 6.41 -25.20
N LEU A 253 6.91 6.10 -23.92
CA LEU A 253 8.26 5.91 -23.38
C LEU A 253 8.50 4.45 -22.96
N PRO A 254 9.32 3.67 -23.72
CA PRO A 254 9.55 2.25 -23.43
C PRO A 254 10.15 1.99 -22.04
N GLN A 255 10.96 2.92 -21.53
CA GLN A 255 11.57 2.80 -20.21
C GLN A 255 10.52 2.87 -19.11
N LEU A 256 9.56 3.79 -19.19
CA LEU A 256 8.55 3.98 -18.16
C LEU A 256 7.54 2.82 -18.13
N ALA A 257 7.19 2.27 -19.29
CA ALA A 257 6.39 1.04 -19.37
C ALA A 257 7.07 -0.14 -18.64
N ALA A 258 8.38 -0.30 -18.82
CA ALA A 258 9.17 -1.32 -18.14
C ALA A 258 9.26 -1.08 -16.63
N ILE A 259 9.46 0.18 -16.19
CA ILE A 259 9.46 0.54 -14.77
C ILE A 259 8.07 0.27 -14.15
N HIS A 260 6.98 0.64 -14.83
CA HIS A 260 5.63 0.40 -14.32
C HIS A 260 5.29 -1.10 -14.23
N HIS A 261 5.79 -1.91 -15.16
CA HIS A 261 5.73 -3.37 -15.06
C HIS A 261 6.39 -3.86 -13.77
N ASN A 262 7.64 -3.44 -13.53
CA ASN A 262 8.38 -3.82 -12.34
C ASN A 262 7.70 -3.33 -11.05
N ASN A 263 7.20 -2.09 -11.03
CA ASN A 263 6.43 -1.54 -9.93
C ASN A 263 5.25 -2.44 -9.55
N CYS A 264 4.47 -2.85 -10.55
CA CYS A 264 3.34 -3.75 -10.35
C CYS A 264 3.78 -5.12 -9.80
N MET A 265 4.87 -5.68 -10.35
CA MET A 265 5.40 -6.97 -9.89
C MET A 265 5.95 -6.88 -8.47
N TYR A 266 6.59 -5.76 -8.13
CA TYR A 266 7.14 -5.49 -6.80
C TYR A 266 6.03 -5.39 -5.75
N ILE A 267 5.00 -4.58 -6.01
CA ILE A 267 3.83 -4.50 -5.12
C ILE A 267 3.20 -5.89 -4.98
N ALA A 268 2.92 -6.57 -6.10
CA ALA A 268 2.34 -7.92 -6.10
C ALA A 268 3.17 -8.93 -5.29
N HIS A 269 4.50 -8.81 -5.29
CA HIS A 269 5.38 -9.65 -4.50
C HIS A 269 5.20 -9.41 -2.99
N HIS A 270 5.15 -8.15 -2.55
CA HIS A 270 4.92 -7.80 -1.14
C HIS A 270 3.53 -8.26 -0.66
N LEU A 271 2.49 -8.07 -1.47
CA LEU A 271 1.10 -8.44 -1.11
C LEU A 271 0.92 -9.94 -0.82
N LEU A 272 1.79 -10.81 -1.32
CA LEU A 272 1.75 -12.26 -1.01
C LEU A 272 1.94 -12.55 0.49
N THR A 273 2.78 -11.76 1.16
CA THR A 273 3.15 -11.99 2.56
C THR A 273 2.67 -10.89 3.51
N LEU A 274 2.27 -9.73 2.98
CA LEU A 274 1.89 -8.56 3.78
C LEU A 274 0.82 -8.87 4.82
N GLY A 275 -0.27 -9.54 4.45
CA GLY A 275 -1.34 -9.88 5.40
C GLY A 275 -0.88 -10.84 6.51
N HIS A 276 -0.01 -11.80 6.15
CA HIS A 276 0.52 -12.78 7.09
C HIS A 276 1.47 -12.17 8.12
N GLN A 277 2.23 -11.14 7.73
CA GLN A 277 3.17 -10.45 8.62
C GLN A 277 2.47 -9.75 9.80
N PHE A 278 1.21 -9.35 9.62
CA PHE A 278 0.41 -8.67 10.66
C PHE A 278 -0.73 -9.56 11.22
N ARG A 279 -0.77 -10.85 10.85
CA ARG A 279 -1.88 -11.77 11.17
C ARG A 279 -2.13 -11.97 12.67
N SER A 280 -1.09 -11.96 13.49
CA SER A 280 -1.24 -12.14 14.94
C SER A 280 -1.82 -10.92 15.66
N GLN A 281 -1.95 -9.78 14.97
CA GLN A 281 -2.35 -8.49 15.54
C GLN A 281 -3.57 -7.87 14.81
N LEU A 282 -3.91 -8.35 13.62
CA LEU A 282 -5.12 -8.01 12.88
C LEU A 282 -6.16 -9.12 13.12
N SER A 283 -7.29 -8.78 13.74
CA SER A 283 -8.33 -9.73 14.15
C SER A 283 -8.83 -10.66 13.02
N ASP A 284 -9.12 -11.91 13.41
CA ASP A 284 -10.00 -12.89 12.75
C ASP A 284 -9.55 -13.57 11.43
N GLY A 285 -8.24 -13.58 11.14
CA GLY A 285 -7.66 -14.50 10.14
C GLY A 285 -8.07 -14.29 8.67
N THR A 286 -8.97 -13.35 8.39
CA THR A 286 -9.47 -12.95 7.06
C THR A 286 -8.66 -11.80 6.45
N ALA A 287 -7.76 -11.18 7.22
CA ALA A 287 -6.90 -10.08 6.77
C ALA A 287 -5.85 -10.55 5.74
N THR A 288 -6.18 -10.48 4.45
CA THR A 288 -5.29 -10.84 3.34
C THR A 288 -5.20 -9.72 2.30
N PHE A 289 -4.14 -9.78 1.47
CA PHE A 289 -3.97 -8.95 0.27
C PHE A 289 -3.71 -9.80 -0.98
N VAL A 290 -3.74 -11.13 -0.85
CA VAL A 290 -3.40 -12.07 -1.92
C VAL A 290 -4.39 -11.96 -3.09
N ASP A 291 -5.64 -11.59 -2.80
CA ASP A 291 -6.69 -11.36 -3.79
C ASP A 291 -6.38 -10.20 -4.75
N LEU A 292 -5.55 -9.24 -4.34
CA LEU A 292 -5.13 -8.11 -5.18
C LEU A 292 -3.96 -8.46 -6.13
N VAL A 293 -3.20 -9.51 -5.83
CA VAL A 293 -2.00 -9.91 -6.57
C VAL A 293 -2.26 -10.13 -8.07
N PRO A 294 -3.32 -10.85 -8.50
CA PRO A 294 -3.62 -11.02 -9.91
C PRO A 294 -3.89 -9.68 -10.62
N GLY A 295 -4.54 -8.74 -9.93
CA GLY A 295 -4.85 -7.40 -10.46
C GLY A 295 -3.58 -6.64 -10.84
N PHE A 296 -2.62 -6.54 -9.91
CA PHE A 296 -1.33 -5.90 -10.16
C PHE A 296 -0.53 -6.59 -11.27
N ARG A 297 -0.41 -7.92 -11.23
CA ARG A 297 0.31 -8.68 -12.28
C ARG A 297 -0.30 -8.44 -13.65
N LYS A 298 -1.63 -8.47 -13.76
CA LYS A 298 -2.36 -8.20 -15.01
C LYS A 298 -2.13 -6.77 -15.47
N LEU A 299 -2.19 -5.79 -14.57
CA LEU A 299 -1.98 -4.38 -14.88
C LEU A 299 -0.59 -4.13 -15.48
N GLY A 300 0.46 -4.54 -14.78
CA GLY A 300 1.84 -4.37 -15.23
C GLY A 300 2.14 -5.14 -16.52
N THR A 301 1.59 -6.35 -16.67
CA THR A 301 1.77 -7.16 -17.90
C THR A 301 1.05 -6.53 -19.09
N LYS A 302 -0.20 -6.06 -18.91
CA LYS A 302 -0.98 -5.41 -19.97
C LYS A 302 -0.28 -4.17 -20.50
N CYS A 303 0.24 -3.32 -19.61
CA CYS A 303 0.98 -2.12 -19.98
C CYS A 303 2.25 -2.46 -20.78
N PHE A 304 3.08 -3.37 -20.28
CA PHE A 304 4.33 -3.73 -20.97
C PHE A 304 4.08 -4.43 -22.31
N LEU A 305 3.08 -5.31 -22.39
CA LEU A 305 2.70 -5.94 -23.66
C LEU A 305 2.17 -4.94 -24.68
N ALA A 306 1.46 -3.89 -24.26
CA ALA A 306 1.07 -2.81 -25.16
C ALA A 306 2.31 -2.11 -25.74
N GLN A 307 3.32 -1.83 -24.91
CA GLN A 307 4.58 -1.26 -25.37
C GLN A 307 5.33 -2.19 -26.32
N MET A 308 5.36 -3.49 -26.04
CA MET A 308 5.95 -4.50 -26.93
C MET A 308 5.29 -4.52 -28.31
N ARG A 309 3.97 -4.31 -28.39
CA ARG A 309 3.25 -4.21 -29.68
C ARG A 309 3.64 -2.97 -30.46
N VAL A 310 3.72 -1.81 -29.80
CA VAL A 310 4.20 -0.57 -30.43
C VAL A 310 5.61 -0.77 -31.01
N GLN A 311 6.52 -1.35 -30.21
CA GLN A 311 7.88 -1.60 -30.70
C GLN A 311 7.91 -2.61 -31.85
N LYS A 312 7.07 -3.66 -31.80
CA LYS A 312 6.91 -4.60 -32.91
C LYS A 312 6.46 -3.89 -34.19
N GLU A 313 5.42 -3.06 -34.11
CA GLU A 313 4.88 -2.30 -35.24
C GLU A 313 5.92 -1.37 -35.84
N GLU A 314 6.65 -0.61 -35.02
CA GLU A 314 7.72 0.28 -35.48
C GLU A 314 8.87 -0.48 -36.17
N LEU A 315 9.20 -1.71 -35.73
CA LEU A 315 10.22 -2.53 -36.40
C LEU A 315 9.73 -2.99 -37.78
N LEU A 316 8.49 -3.45 -37.86
CA LEU A 316 7.88 -3.89 -39.12
C LEU A 316 7.75 -2.74 -40.12
N GLU A 317 7.31 -1.56 -39.68
CA GLU A 317 7.17 -0.36 -40.53
C GLU A 317 8.52 0.05 -41.16
N ARG A 318 9.59 0.03 -40.37
CA ARG A 318 10.95 0.31 -40.86
C ARG A 318 11.39 -0.71 -41.91
N LEU A 319 11.03 -1.99 -41.75
CA LEU A 319 11.28 -3.00 -42.77
C LEU A 319 10.39 -2.77 -43.99
N PHE A 320 9.10 -2.48 -43.86
CA PHE A 320 8.17 -2.27 -45.00
C PHE A 320 8.63 -1.19 -45.98
N THR A 321 9.38 -0.20 -45.50
CA THR A 321 9.94 0.85 -46.36
C THR A 321 10.91 0.30 -47.43
N SER A 322 11.43 -0.93 -47.27
CA SER A 322 12.42 -1.56 -48.17
C SER A 322 11.88 -2.29 -49.40
N ARG A 323 10.66 -1.98 -49.87
CA ARG A 323 10.04 -2.58 -51.08
C ARG A 323 10.27 -4.10 -51.20
N ASN A 324 10.00 -4.85 -50.12
CA ASN A 324 10.02 -6.33 -50.09
C ASN A 324 11.34 -7.02 -50.50
N PHE A 325 12.48 -6.33 -50.51
CA PHE A 325 13.76 -6.91 -50.94
C PHE A 325 13.75 -7.47 -52.38
N SER A 326 12.85 -6.98 -53.23
CA SER A 326 12.88 -7.28 -54.65
C SER A 326 13.87 -6.37 -55.38
N ASN A 327 14.47 -6.89 -56.46
CA ASN A 327 15.40 -6.18 -57.33
C ASN A 327 16.57 -5.50 -56.56
N LEU A 328 17.32 -6.30 -55.79
CA LEU A 328 18.49 -5.84 -55.01
C LEU A 328 19.79 -5.72 -55.85
N ASP A 329 19.71 -6.09 -57.12
CA ASP A 329 20.69 -5.83 -58.17
C ASP A 329 20.81 -4.32 -58.46
N ASP A 330 19.72 -3.59 -58.27
CA ASP A 330 19.72 -2.14 -58.27
C ASP A 330 20.34 -1.56 -56.99
N GLU A 331 21.37 -0.72 -57.13
CA GLU A 331 22.12 -0.15 -56.00
C GLU A 331 21.26 0.72 -55.08
N ASP A 332 20.27 1.43 -55.62
CA ASP A 332 19.37 2.27 -54.81
C ASP A 332 18.47 1.38 -53.94
N ASN A 333 17.91 0.32 -54.51
CA ASN A 333 17.10 -0.65 -53.76
C ASN A 333 17.93 -1.39 -52.70
N TYR A 334 19.15 -1.80 -53.03
CA TYR A 334 20.07 -2.41 -52.07
C TYR A 334 20.41 -1.46 -50.92
N PHE A 335 20.70 -0.19 -51.22
CA PHE A 335 20.97 0.83 -50.22
C PHE A 335 19.78 1.02 -49.27
N VAL A 336 18.56 1.10 -49.80
CA VAL A 336 17.33 1.23 -48.99
C VAL A 336 17.13 -0.01 -48.09
N ALA A 337 17.33 -1.22 -48.62
CA ALA A 337 17.23 -2.47 -47.85
C ALA A 337 18.25 -2.55 -46.72
N ASN A 338 19.52 -2.28 -47.02
CA ASN A 338 20.60 -2.26 -46.02
C ASN A 338 20.35 -1.21 -44.94
N ARG A 339 19.89 -0.02 -45.34
CA ARG A 339 19.52 1.04 -44.40
C ARG A 339 18.37 0.61 -43.48
N ALA A 340 17.32 -0.02 -44.01
CA ALA A 340 16.19 -0.50 -43.23
C ALA A 340 16.61 -1.55 -42.17
N VAL A 341 17.42 -2.53 -42.58
CA VAL A 341 17.97 -3.55 -41.67
C VAL A 341 18.82 -2.90 -40.57
N ARG A 342 19.75 -2.00 -40.93
CA ARG A 342 20.58 -1.29 -39.96
C ARG A 342 19.78 -0.43 -38.99
N GLN A 343 18.70 0.22 -39.45
CA GLN A 343 17.80 0.99 -38.59
C GLN A 343 17.08 0.11 -37.58
N VAL A 344 16.62 -1.08 -37.98
CA VAL A 344 16.02 -2.06 -37.08
C VAL A 344 17.02 -2.53 -36.02
N LEU A 345 18.23 -2.92 -36.42
CA LEU A 345 19.27 -3.34 -35.48
C LEU A 345 19.66 -2.20 -34.52
N HIS A 346 19.76 -0.98 -35.02
CA HIS A 346 20.01 0.19 -34.19
C HIS A 346 18.91 0.41 -33.15
N GLN A 347 17.63 0.30 -33.54
CA GLN A 347 16.52 0.41 -32.60
C GLN A 347 16.58 -0.69 -31.54
N LEU A 348 16.81 -1.95 -31.93
CA LEU A 348 16.93 -3.08 -31.01
C LEU A 348 18.07 -2.85 -29.99
N LYS A 349 19.24 -2.39 -30.44
CA LYS A 349 20.37 -2.04 -29.56
C LYS A 349 20.00 -0.93 -28.57
N ARG A 350 19.34 0.13 -29.06
CA ARG A 350 18.90 1.25 -28.21
C ARG A 350 17.93 0.78 -27.14
N LEU A 351 16.94 -0.02 -27.53
CA LEU A 351 15.95 -0.59 -26.62
C LEU A 351 16.59 -1.53 -25.60
N GLY A 352 17.51 -2.38 -26.08
CA GLY A 352 18.30 -3.29 -25.25
C GLY A 352 19.04 -2.55 -24.14
N LYS A 353 19.73 -1.45 -24.47
CA LYS A 353 20.45 -0.62 -23.48
C LYS A 353 19.51 -0.02 -22.43
N ILE A 354 18.32 0.44 -22.85
CA ILE A 354 17.33 1.04 -21.95
C ILE A 354 16.74 0.00 -20.99
N TRP A 355 16.43 -1.21 -21.48
CA TRP A 355 15.75 -2.23 -20.70
C TRP A 355 16.68 -3.12 -19.86
N GLN A 356 17.94 -3.29 -20.26
CA GLN A 356 18.89 -4.17 -19.56
C GLN A 356 19.10 -3.77 -18.11
N ASP A 357 19.16 -2.47 -17.81
CA ASP A 357 19.38 -1.95 -16.46
C ASP A 357 18.06 -1.75 -15.67
N VAL A 358 16.92 -2.05 -16.30
CA VAL A 358 15.58 -1.87 -15.72
C VAL A 358 14.91 -3.21 -15.41
N LEU A 359 14.82 -4.11 -16.38
CA LEU A 359 14.04 -5.35 -16.27
C LEU A 359 14.83 -6.47 -15.59
N PRO A 360 14.14 -7.42 -14.93
CA PRO A 360 14.72 -8.71 -14.58
C PRO A 360 15.29 -9.43 -15.82
N VAL A 361 16.41 -10.14 -15.66
CA VAL A 361 17.14 -10.81 -16.77
C VAL A 361 16.22 -11.71 -17.61
N ASN A 362 15.38 -12.52 -16.97
CA ASN A 362 14.46 -13.42 -17.68
C ASN A 362 13.40 -12.67 -18.51
N ILE A 363 12.90 -11.54 -18.02
CA ILE A 363 11.92 -10.71 -18.73
C ILE A 363 12.61 -9.94 -19.85
N TYR A 364 13.79 -9.40 -19.60
CA TYR A 364 14.63 -8.73 -20.59
C TYR A 364 14.94 -9.65 -21.79
N CYS A 365 15.50 -10.83 -21.53
CA CYS A 365 15.85 -11.78 -22.59
C CYS A 365 14.63 -12.20 -23.39
N ARG A 366 13.48 -12.43 -22.73
CA ARG A 366 12.24 -12.77 -23.40
C ARG A 366 11.73 -11.63 -24.29
N ALA A 367 11.75 -10.40 -23.79
CA ALA A 367 11.31 -9.23 -24.55
C ALA A 367 12.21 -8.98 -25.77
N MET A 368 13.53 -8.88 -25.56
CA MET A 368 14.50 -8.66 -26.64
C MET A 368 14.49 -9.81 -27.66
N GLY A 369 14.46 -11.06 -27.18
CA GLY A 369 14.37 -12.23 -28.06
C GLY A 369 13.10 -12.25 -28.90
N THR A 370 11.96 -11.84 -28.34
CA THR A 370 10.70 -11.74 -29.11
C THR A 370 10.77 -10.69 -30.21
N LEU A 371 11.35 -9.51 -29.93
CA LEU A 371 11.49 -8.43 -30.92
C LEU A 371 12.50 -8.79 -32.01
N LEU A 372 13.65 -9.36 -31.64
CA LEU A 372 14.64 -9.85 -32.59
C LEU A 372 14.04 -10.95 -33.49
N ASN A 373 13.35 -11.93 -32.90
CA ASN A 373 12.67 -12.97 -33.65
C ASN A 373 11.62 -12.40 -34.61
N THR A 374 10.90 -11.35 -34.22
CA THR A 374 9.95 -10.68 -35.13
C THR A 374 10.68 -10.14 -36.36
N ALA A 375 11.80 -9.42 -36.17
CA ALA A 375 12.57 -8.88 -37.28
C ALA A 375 13.11 -9.99 -38.19
N LEU A 376 13.63 -11.08 -37.60
CA LEU A 376 14.14 -12.23 -38.35
C LEU A 376 13.04 -12.93 -39.17
N VAL A 377 11.89 -13.20 -38.56
CA VAL A 377 10.75 -13.83 -39.25
C VAL A 377 10.27 -12.97 -40.43
N GLU A 378 10.22 -11.65 -40.25
CA GLU A 378 9.83 -10.72 -41.33
C GLU A 378 10.87 -10.73 -42.47
N ILE A 379 12.16 -10.68 -42.15
CA ILE A 379 13.23 -10.76 -43.16
C ILE A 379 13.15 -12.09 -43.92
N ILE A 380 13.05 -13.21 -43.20
CA ILE A 380 12.95 -14.55 -43.80
C ILE A 380 11.71 -14.65 -44.70
N SER A 381 10.56 -14.17 -44.24
CA SER A 381 9.31 -14.23 -45.00
C SER A 381 9.42 -13.46 -46.32
N ARG A 382 10.13 -12.34 -46.33
CA ARG A 382 10.38 -11.57 -47.57
C ARG A 382 11.32 -12.27 -48.52
N VAL A 383 12.39 -12.87 -48.02
CA VAL A 383 13.32 -13.65 -48.85
C VAL A 383 12.60 -14.85 -49.48
N ILE A 384 11.74 -15.54 -48.72
CA ILE A 384 10.95 -16.68 -49.22
C ILE A 384 9.90 -16.24 -50.24
N ALA A 385 9.40 -15.01 -50.18
CA ALA A 385 8.39 -14.48 -51.10
C ALA A 385 8.95 -14.09 -52.47
N LEU A 386 10.27 -14.14 -52.68
CA LEU A 386 10.90 -13.87 -53.98
C LEU A 386 10.64 -15.06 -54.92
N GLU A 387 10.06 -14.80 -56.10
CA GLU A 387 9.77 -15.84 -57.10
C GLU A 387 11.04 -16.46 -57.70
N ASP A 388 12.03 -15.63 -58.03
CA ASP A 388 13.34 -16.04 -58.55
C ASP A 388 14.46 -15.21 -57.88
N ILE A 389 15.60 -15.85 -57.59
CA ILE A 389 16.79 -15.22 -57.00
C ILE A 389 17.96 -15.35 -57.97
N SER A 390 18.36 -14.25 -58.60
CA SER A 390 19.58 -14.20 -59.42
C SER A 390 20.84 -14.35 -58.55
N ALA A 391 21.98 -14.72 -59.16
CA ALA A 391 23.24 -14.85 -58.42
C ALA A 391 23.66 -13.53 -57.72
N GLU A 392 23.48 -12.39 -58.40
CA GLU A 392 23.78 -11.06 -57.84
C GLU A 392 22.84 -10.70 -56.67
N ASN A 393 21.54 -11.03 -56.80
CA ASN A 393 20.57 -10.86 -55.70
C ASN A 393 20.91 -11.77 -54.51
N ALA A 394 21.37 -12.99 -54.76
CA ALA A 394 21.78 -13.92 -53.71
C ALA A 394 22.99 -13.39 -52.92
N ASP A 395 24.00 -12.85 -53.60
CA ASP A 395 25.18 -12.25 -52.96
C ASP A 395 24.80 -11.02 -52.11
N ARG A 396 23.92 -10.16 -52.62
CA ARG A 396 23.42 -8.98 -51.90
C ARG A 396 22.58 -9.36 -50.69
N LEU A 397 21.69 -10.35 -50.81
CA LEU A 397 20.93 -10.91 -49.70
C LEU A 397 21.84 -11.54 -48.64
N HIS A 398 22.87 -12.28 -49.07
CA HIS A 398 23.86 -12.86 -48.16
C HIS A 398 24.57 -11.77 -47.35
N ALA A 399 24.98 -10.67 -47.99
CA ALA A 399 25.60 -9.54 -47.31
C ALA A 399 24.65 -8.86 -46.30
N LEU A 400 23.35 -8.73 -46.62
CA LEU A 400 22.34 -8.22 -45.68
C LEU A 400 22.16 -9.15 -44.47
N CYS A 401 22.01 -10.45 -44.71
CA CYS A 401 21.91 -11.46 -43.65
C CYS A 401 23.16 -11.48 -42.78
N LYS A 402 24.35 -11.36 -43.38
CA LYS A 402 25.62 -11.27 -42.66
C LYS A 402 25.67 -10.04 -41.74
N THR A 403 25.15 -8.90 -42.20
CA THR A 403 25.01 -7.71 -41.35
C THR A 403 24.13 -7.99 -40.13
N VAL A 404 23.04 -8.73 -40.28
CA VAL A 404 22.18 -9.13 -39.15
C VAL A 404 22.91 -10.06 -38.17
N VAL A 405 23.75 -10.97 -38.66
CA VAL A 405 24.55 -11.87 -37.81
C VAL A 405 25.66 -11.12 -37.07
N ASP A 406 26.37 -10.23 -37.76
CA ASP A 406 27.51 -9.50 -37.20
C ASP A 406 27.08 -8.41 -36.21
N GLU A 407 25.91 -7.80 -36.44
CA GLU A 407 25.44 -6.66 -35.66
C GLU A 407 24.23 -6.93 -34.76
N GLY A 408 23.55 -8.09 -34.87
CA GLY A 408 22.25 -8.36 -34.24
C GLY A 408 22.25 -8.89 -32.81
#